data_AF-A0A8B6XJI2-F1
#
_entry.id   AF-A0A8B6XJI2-F1
#
_cell.length_a   1.000
_cell.length_b   1.000
_cell.length_c   1.000
_cell.angle_alpha   90.00
_cell.angle_beta   90.00
_cell.angle_gamma   90.00
#
_symmetry.space_group_name_H-M   'P 1'
#
loop_
_entity.id
_entity.type
_entity.pdbx_description
1 polymer ?
#
loop_
_entity_poly.entity_id
_entity_poly.type
_entity_poly.pdbx_seq_one_letter_code
_entity_poly.pdbx_strand_id
1 'polypeptide(L)'
;MVTDQNFNLVSFPKNDSHLLLDIDREKVERRLRSAKERVGIGVTAEAQLFFDFLAKTFPCRWSGTNIIALEDICISPPYQLENFSSETSSMDYVKTVASKFYVG
;
A
#
# COMPACT_ATOMS: atom_id res chain seq x y z
N MET A 1 -36.60 -42.17 -15.01
CA MET A 1 -35.59 -41.10 -15.07
C MET A 1 -35.94 -40.15 -13.95
N VAL A 2 -35.15 -39.98 -12.89
CA VAL A 2 -33.72 -39.70 -12.84
C VAL A 2 -33.08 -40.52 -11.71
N THR A 3 -31.93 -41.13 -11.99
CA THR A 3 -31.13 -41.88 -11.02
C THR A 3 -30.48 -40.91 -10.05
N ASP A 4 -30.76 -41.11 -8.75
CA ASP A 4 -30.14 -40.39 -7.63
C ASP A 4 -28.61 -40.59 -7.70
N GLN A 5 -27.89 -39.55 -8.09
CA GLN A 5 -26.43 -39.56 -8.11
C GLN A 5 -25.97 -39.48 -6.66
N ASN A 6 -25.58 -40.62 -6.11
CA ASN A 6 -24.87 -40.75 -4.86
C ASN A 6 -23.61 -39.86 -4.87
N PHE A 7 -23.72 -38.65 -4.35
CA PHE A 7 -22.57 -37.78 -4.09
C PHE A 7 -21.79 -38.39 -2.93
N ASN A 8 -20.84 -39.25 -3.28
CA ASN A 8 -19.87 -39.78 -2.34
C ASN A 8 -18.96 -38.60 -1.91
N LEU A 9 -19.34 -37.91 -0.85
CA LEU A 9 -18.42 -37.00 -0.16
C LEU A 9 -17.27 -37.86 0.35
N VAL A 10 -16.16 -37.85 -0.38
CA VAL A 10 -14.88 -38.32 0.12
C VAL A 10 -14.67 -37.60 1.45
N SER A 11 -14.73 -38.37 2.54
CA SER A 11 -14.48 -37.84 3.87
C SER A 11 -13.08 -37.25 3.86
N PHE A 12 -13.00 -35.93 4.02
CA PHE A 12 -11.73 -35.23 4.13
C PHE A 12 -10.88 -35.91 5.22
N PRO A 13 -9.60 -36.24 4.95
CA PRO A 13 -8.72 -36.75 5.98
C PRO A 13 -8.69 -35.74 7.13
N LYS A 14 -9.11 -36.20 8.32
CA LYS A 14 -9.22 -35.39 9.53
C LYS A 14 -7.83 -35.08 10.12
N ASN A 15 -6.82 -34.65 9.34
CA ASN A 15 -5.58 -34.19 9.96
C ASN A 15 -4.57 -33.42 9.09
N ASP A 16 -5.00 -32.67 8.07
CA ASP A 16 -4.06 -31.74 7.38
C ASP A 16 -4.29 -30.28 7.80
N SER A 17 -4.47 -30.07 9.11
CA SER A 17 -4.38 -28.75 9.76
C SER A 17 -2.99 -28.09 9.59
N HIS A 18 -2.04 -28.79 8.99
CA HIS A 18 -0.67 -28.34 8.78
C HIS A 18 -0.43 -27.48 7.53
N LEU A 19 -1.45 -27.25 6.68
CA LEU A 19 -1.31 -26.41 5.47
C LEU A 19 -1.57 -24.92 5.70
N LEU A 20 -1.95 -24.52 6.92
CA LEU A 20 -1.74 -23.15 7.36
C LEU A 20 -0.36 -23.15 8.01
N LEU A 21 0.68 -22.82 7.23
CA LEU A 21 1.94 -22.34 7.81
C LEU A 21 1.55 -21.36 8.92
N ASP A 22 2.06 -21.54 10.14
CA ASP A 22 1.86 -20.61 11.24
C ASP A 22 2.23 -19.21 10.74
N ILE A 23 1.24 -18.47 10.24
CA ILE A 23 1.46 -17.12 9.76
C ILE A 23 1.64 -16.36 11.04
N ASP A 24 2.91 -16.20 11.41
CA ASP A 24 3.34 -15.59 12.66
C ASP A 24 2.51 -14.34 12.90
N ARG A 25 1.70 -14.35 13.97
CA ARG A 25 0.70 -13.31 14.21
C ARG A 25 1.35 -11.93 14.20
N GLU A 26 2.57 -11.85 14.72
CA GLU A 26 3.40 -10.64 14.68
C GLU A 26 3.70 -10.19 13.25
N LYS A 27 4.01 -11.12 12.34
CA LYS A 27 4.27 -10.83 10.93
C LYS A 27 3.00 -10.34 10.22
N VAL A 28 1.83 -10.87 10.56
CA VAL A 28 0.54 -10.38 10.05
C VAL A 28 0.27 -8.97 10.56
N GLU A 29 0.40 -8.75 11.86
CA GLU A 29 0.16 -7.45 12.49
C GLU A 29 1.11 -6.36 11.94
N ARG A 30 2.38 -6.70 11.72
CA ARG A 30 3.36 -5.78 11.10
C ARG A 30 2.94 -5.40 9.69
N ARG A 31 2.57 -6.37 8.85
CA ARG A 31 2.11 -6.09 7.48
C ARG A 31 0.82 -5.27 7.46
N LEU A 32 -0.13 -5.58 8.33
CA LEU A 32 -1.38 -4.81 8.44
C LEU A 32 -1.13 -3.37 8.88
N ARG A 33 -0.23 -3.15 9.84
CA ARG A 33 0.15 -1.80 10.28
C ARG A 33 0.78 -1.02 9.13
N SER A 34 1.77 -1.62 8.46
CA SER A 34 2.41 -1.00 7.30
C SER A 34 1.42 -0.73 6.16
N ALA A 35 0.44 -1.61 5.92
CA ALA A 35 -0.59 -1.38 4.92
C ALA A 35 -1.52 -0.22 5.29
N LYS A 36 -1.93 -0.13 6.56
CA LYS A 36 -2.79 0.96 7.06
C LYS A 36 -2.12 2.33 6.95
N GLU A 37 -0.83 2.41 7.28
CA GLU A 37 -0.06 3.65 7.19
C GLU A 37 0.15 4.11 5.74
N ARG A 38 -0.04 3.22 4.77
CA ARG A 38 0.12 3.50 3.33
C ARG A 38 -1.19 3.86 2.65
N VAL A 39 -2.35 3.59 3.25
CA VAL A 39 -3.66 3.90 2.65
C VAL A 39 -4.16 5.23 3.20
N GLY A 40 -4.27 6.23 2.34
CA GLY A 40 -4.84 7.52 2.71
C GLY A 40 -6.35 7.42 2.95
N ILE A 41 -6.86 8.08 3.97
CA ILE A 41 -8.30 8.12 4.26
C ILE A 41 -8.91 9.31 3.50
N GLY A 42 -9.83 9.04 2.57
CA GLY A 42 -10.47 10.11 1.77
C GLY A 42 -9.60 10.67 0.65
N VAL A 43 -8.58 9.93 0.22
CA VAL A 43 -7.70 10.30 -0.90
C VAL A 43 -8.20 9.70 -2.22
N THR A 44 -7.88 10.34 -3.34
CA THR A 44 -8.23 9.81 -4.67
C THR A 44 -7.35 8.62 -5.04
N ALA A 45 -7.80 7.81 -6.00
CA ALA A 45 -6.99 6.70 -6.51
C ALA A 45 -5.64 7.17 -7.08
N GLU A 46 -5.63 8.33 -7.75
CA GLU A 46 -4.41 8.98 -8.25
C GLU A 46 -3.46 9.36 -7.10
N ALA A 47 -3.98 9.93 -6.01
CA ALA A 47 -3.19 10.27 -4.84
C ALA A 47 -2.53 9.04 -4.21
N GLN A 48 -3.30 7.94 -4.10
CA GLN A 48 -2.80 6.68 -3.58
C GLN A 48 -1.70 6.08 -4.48
N LEU A 49 -1.89 6.11 -5.80
CA LEU A 49 -0.87 5.67 -6.76
C LEU A 49 0.40 6.53 -6.68
N PHE A 50 0.25 7.84 -6.55
CA PHE A 50 1.36 8.76 -6.40
C PHE A 50 2.12 8.51 -5.10
N PHE A 51 1.41 8.32 -3.99
CA PHE A 51 2.00 7.92 -2.72
C PHE A 51 2.76 6.60 -2.85
N ASP A 52 2.15 5.56 -3.43
CA ASP A 52 2.80 4.26 -3.59
C ASP A 52 4.02 4.32 -4.51
N PHE A 53 4.02 5.21 -5.49
CA PHE A 53 5.18 5.49 -6.32
C PHE A 53 6.31 6.12 -5.52
N LEU A 54 6.03 7.16 -4.72
CA LEU A 54 7.04 7.80 -3.86
C LEU A 54 7.54 6.86 -2.75
N ALA A 55 6.63 6.11 -2.12
CA ALA A 55 6.92 5.17 -1.04
C ALA A 55 7.79 3.97 -1.48
N LYS A 56 8.03 3.79 -2.78
CA LYS A 56 9.01 2.82 -3.32
C LYS A 56 10.44 3.34 -3.21
N THR A 57 10.63 4.65 -3.25
CA THR A 57 11.96 5.28 -3.29
C THR A 57 12.30 5.95 -1.97
N PHE A 58 11.29 6.49 -1.28
CA PHE A 58 11.46 7.30 -0.08
C PHE A 58 10.60 6.79 1.06
N PRO A 59 11.00 7.02 2.32
CA PRO A 59 10.07 6.94 3.44
C PRO A 59 9.00 8.02 3.29
N CYS A 60 7.73 7.58 3.17
CA CYS A 60 6.57 8.44 3.03
C CYS A 60 5.50 8.10 4.07
N ARG A 61 4.76 9.11 4.54
CA ARG A 61 3.61 8.95 5.43
C ARG A 61 2.45 9.84 4.97
N TRP A 62 1.23 9.45 5.29
CA TRP A 62 0.06 10.31 5.14
C TRP A 62 -0.07 11.29 6.31
N SER A 63 -0.42 12.53 6.01
CA SER A 63 -0.79 13.58 6.95
C SER A 63 -2.16 14.14 6.54
N GLY A 64 -3.22 13.47 6.98
CA GLY A 64 -4.58 13.70 6.45
C GLY A 64 -4.64 13.34 4.97
N THR A 65 -4.86 14.34 4.11
CA THR A 65 -4.80 14.23 2.65
C THR A 65 -3.44 14.60 2.06
N ASN A 66 -2.51 15.12 2.86
CA ASN A 66 -1.18 15.49 2.38
C ASN A 66 -0.22 14.31 2.51
N ILE A 67 0.79 14.27 1.67
CA ILE A 67 1.85 13.26 1.72
C ILE A 67 3.10 13.92 2.28
N ILE A 68 3.70 13.32 3.31
CA ILE A 68 5.00 13.74 3.82
C ILE A 68 6.06 12.74 3.38
N ALA A 69 7.00 13.17 2.54
CA ALA A 69 8.14 12.39 2.07
C ALA A 69 9.43 12.85 2.78
N LEU A 70 10.37 11.92 3.03
CA LEU A 70 11.66 12.22 3.67
C LEU A 70 11.56 13.03 4.98
N GLU A 71 10.45 12.86 5.70
CA GLU A 71 10.11 13.54 6.96
C GLU A 71 9.70 15.02 6.88
N ASP A 72 10.28 15.79 5.96
CA ASP A 72 10.11 17.25 5.91
C ASP A 72 9.36 17.75 4.66
N ILE A 73 9.23 16.93 3.62
CA ILE A 73 8.68 17.36 2.33
C ILE A 73 7.18 17.12 2.33
N CYS A 74 6.40 18.20 2.43
CA CYS A 74 4.95 18.14 2.37
C CYS A 74 4.46 18.30 0.93
N ILE A 75 3.56 17.43 0.50
CA ILE A 75 2.94 17.43 -0.83
C ILE A 75 1.44 17.51 -0.63
N SER A 76 0.83 18.58 -1.13
CA SER A 76 -0.60 18.83 -1.04
C SER A 76 -1.31 18.49 -2.36
N PRO A 77 -2.61 18.12 -2.35
CA PRO A 77 -3.41 18.05 -3.57
C PRO A 77 -3.33 19.37 -4.36
N PRO A 78 -3.19 19.36 -5.69
CA PRO A 78 -3.29 18.24 -6.65
C PRO A 78 -2.03 17.37 -6.86
N TYR A 79 -1.13 17.28 -5.87
CA TYR A 79 0.08 16.44 -5.87
C TYR A 79 1.10 16.73 -6.99
N GLN A 80 1.01 17.91 -7.61
CA GLN A 80 1.92 18.36 -8.64
C GLN A 80 3.27 18.78 -8.05
N LEU A 81 4.31 18.82 -8.88
CA LEU A 81 5.68 19.27 -8.50
C LEU A 81 5.73 20.69 -7.90
N GLU A 82 4.71 21.50 -8.20
CA GLU A 82 4.52 22.86 -7.70
C GLU A 82 3.95 22.90 -6.28
N ASN A 83 3.24 21.86 -5.86
CA ASN A 83 2.58 21.74 -4.55
C ASN A 83 3.48 21.14 -3.45
N PHE A 84 4.78 21.12 -3.70
CA PHE A 84 5.78 20.64 -2.76
C PHE A 84 6.22 21.81 -1.86
N SER A 85 6.20 21.58 -0.55
CA SER A 85 6.68 22.53 0.46
C SER A 85 7.74 21.85 1.30
N SER A 86 8.95 22.42 1.31
CA SER A 86 10.08 21.94 2.11
C SER A 86 11.15 23.03 2.24
N GLU A 87 11.92 22.99 3.33
CA GLU A 87 13.02 23.94 3.58
C GLU A 87 14.40 23.36 3.18
N THR A 88 14.45 22.09 2.73
CA THR A 88 15.68 21.32 2.52
C THR A 88 15.97 21.05 1.04
N SER A 89 17.26 20.95 0.67
CA SER A 89 17.73 20.61 -0.69
C SER A 89 17.30 19.22 -1.20
N SER A 90 16.77 18.36 -0.33
CA SER A 90 16.23 17.04 -0.71
C SER A 90 15.01 17.14 -1.64
N MET A 91 14.38 18.31 -1.73
CA MET A 91 13.24 18.58 -2.61
C MET A 91 13.52 18.26 -4.08
N ASP A 92 14.69 18.61 -4.59
CA ASP A 92 15.06 18.43 -6.00
C ASP A 92 15.10 16.95 -6.40
N TYR A 93 15.56 16.11 -5.48
CA TYR A 93 15.60 14.66 -5.69
C TYR A 93 14.20 14.05 -5.71
N VAL A 94 13.33 14.45 -4.79
CA VAL A 94 11.93 13.98 -4.78
C VAL A 94 11.18 14.49 -6.00
N LYS A 95 11.38 15.74 -6.41
CA LYS A 95 10.83 16.29 -7.67
C LYS A 95 11.26 15.49 -8.89
N THR A 96 12.53 15.08 -8.95
CA THR A 96 13.07 14.26 -10.05
C THR A 96 12.42 12.89 -10.10
N VAL A 97 12.12 12.30 -8.96
CA VAL A 97 11.40 11.02 -8.91
C VAL A 97 9.93 11.24 -9.27
N ALA A 98 9.27 12.21 -8.65
CA ALA A 98 7.87 12.55 -8.91
C ALA A 98 7.62 12.93 -10.38
N SER A 99 8.56 13.58 -11.08
CA SER A 99 8.40 13.88 -12.50
C SER A 99 8.32 12.62 -13.37
N LYS A 100 9.00 11.54 -12.99
CA LYS A 100 8.93 10.24 -13.68
C LYS A 100 7.55 9.60 -13.58
N PHE A 101 6.76 9.93 -12.57
CA PHE A 101 5.38 9.44 -12.45
C PHE A 101 4.47 9.99 -13.55
N TYR A 102 4.69 11.25 -13.98
CA TYR A 102 3.88 11.93 -14.99
C TYR A 102 4.35 11.70 -16.42
N VAL A 103 5.58 11.23 -16.60
CA VAL A 103 6.20 11.00 -17.91
C VAL A 103 6.01 9.54 -18.38
N GLY A 104 5.56 8.65 -17.49
CA GLY A 104 5.38 7.21 -17.73
C GLY A 104 4.01 6.82 -18.25
#